data_AF-G0NRQ4-F1
#
_entry.id   AF-G0NRQ4-F1
#
_cell.length_a   1.000
_cell.length_b   1.000
_cell.length_c   1.000
_cell.angle_alpha   90.00
_cell.angle_beta   90.00
_cell.angle_gamma   90.00
#
_symmetry.space_group_name_H-M   'P 1'
#
loop_
_entity.id
_entity.type
_entity.pdbx_description
1 polymer ?
#
loop_
_entity_poly.entity_id
_entity_poly.type
_entity_poly.pdbx_seq_one_letter_code
_entity_poly.pdbx_strand_id
1 'polypeptide(L)'
;MLDPKRMEEFIEQIRLTPAIWRNQEYQVSREHLNEIWAHFGHTFDISQKEAERQWEYLIRLHKYMNPNATDEKFRFPSNSEKDEWSDADSAVADSLISFIKPSLDELLLISKPTESSV
;
A
#
# COMPACT_ATOMS: atom_id res chain seq x y z
N MET A 1 -15.07 12.38 -6.54
CA MET A 1 -14.89 10.97 -6.98
C MET A 1 -13.40 10.71 -7.03
N LEU A 2 -12.94 9.61 -6.42
CA LEU A 2 -11.59 9.10 -6.65
C LEU A 2 -11.46 8.81 -8.15
N ASP A 3 -10.46 9.38 -8.83
CA ASP A 3 -10.19 9.12 -10.24
C ASP A 3 -9.60 7.70 -10.37
N PRO A 4 -10.29 6.75 -11.02
CA PRO A 4 -9.80 5.38 -11.14
C PRO A 4 -8.42 5.29 -11.79
N LYS A 5 -8.09 6.19 -12.72
CA LYS A 5 -6.77 6.22 -13.37
C LYS A 5 -5.66 6.59 -12.40
N ARG A 6 -5.91 7.57 -11.53
CA ARG A 6 -4.93 7.97 -10.51
C ARG A 6 -4.66 6.86 -9.50
N MET A 7 -5.67 6.05 -9.19
CA MET A 7 -5.51 4.91 -8.28
C MET A 7 -4.69 3.80 -8.93
N GLU A 8 -4.94 3.47 -10.20
CA GLU A 8 -4.11 2.53 -10.96
C GLU A 8 -2.66 3.03 -11.06
N GLU A 9 -2.45 4.30 -11.39
CA GLU A 9 -1.13 4.93 -11.44
C GLU A 9 -0.40 4.87 -10.08
N PHE A 10 -1.12 5.11 -8.97
CA PHE A 10 -0.57 5.01 -7.61
C PHE A 10 -0.13 3.58 -7.28
N ILE A 11 -0.99 2.59 -7.60
CA ILE A 11 -0.69 1.17 -7.40
C ILE A 11 0.52 0.75 -8.23
N GLU A 12 0.60 1.16 -9.50
CA GLU A 12 1.74 0.87 -10.38
C GLU A 12 3.05 1.49 -9.86
N GLN A 13 3.02 2.76 -9.46
CA GLN A 13 4.20 3.43 -8.88
C GLN A 13 4.71 2.70 -7.62
N ILE A 14 3.80 2.18 -6.81
CA ILE A 14 4.13 1.41 -5.62
C ILE A 14 4.70 0.04 -5.96
N ARG A 15 4.18 -0.64 -7.00
CA ARG A 15 4.75 -1.89 -7.49
C ARG A 15 6.19 -1.72 -7.95
N LEU A 16 6.47 -0.61 -8.64
CA LEU A 16 7.80 -0.26 -9.12
C LEU A 16 8.75 0.16 -7.99
N THR A 17 8.26 0.29 -6.75
CA THR A 17 9.07 0.70 -5.61
C THR A 17 9.11 -0.37 -4.52
N PRO A 18 9.88 -1.47 -4.72
CA PRO A 18 10.02 -2.56 -3.76
C PRO A 18 10.43 -2.10 -2.35
N ALA A 19 11.18 -1.00 -2.25
CA ALA A 19 11.68 -0.45 -0.98
C ALA A 19 10.58 -0.14 0.04
N ILE A 20 9.39 0.29 -0.40
CA ILE A 20 8.23 0.55 0.46
C ILE A 20 7.77 -0.74 1.16
N TRP A 21 7.75 -1.84 0.41
CA TRP A 21 7.33 -3.17 0.86
C TRP A 21 8.35 -3.88 1.74
N ARG A 22 9.59 -3.39 1.70
CA ARG A 22 10.78 -4.13 2.12
C ARG A 22 11.57 -3.41 3.20
N ASN A 23 11.04 -2.31 3.71
CA ASN A 23 11.68 -1.48 4.72
C ASN A 23 12.31 -2.31 5.86
N GLN A 24 11.61 -3.34 6.35
CA GLN A 24 12.14 -4.25 7.36
C GLN A 24 13.08 -5.35 6.84
N GLU A 25 12.86 -5.87 5.63
CA GLU A 25 13.64 -6.97 5.07
C GLU A 25 15.00 -6.52 4.50
N TYR A 26 15.13 -5.27 4.05
CA TYR A 26 16.31 -4.78 3.30
C TYR A 26 16.98 -3.57 3.94
N GLN A 27 16.65 -3.22 5.19
CA GLN A 27 17.23 -2.10 5.93
C GLN A 27 17.23 -0.79 5.13
N VAL A 28 16.10 -0.47 4.50
CA VAL A 28 15.98 0.75 3.70
C VAL A 28 16.07 1.95 4.65
N SER A 29 16.96 2.91 4.35
CA SER A 29 17.09 4.10 5.20
C SER A 29 15.80 4.92 5.19
N ARG A 30 15.48 5.55 6.32
CA ARG A 30 14.30 6.44 6.40
C ARG A 30 14.42 7.63 5.45
N GLU A 31 15.64 8.10 5.19
CA GLU A 31 15.93 9.14 4.21
C GLU A 31 15.50 8.72 2.80
N HIS A 32 15.85 7.51 2.37
CA HIS A 32 15.46 7.01 1.06
C HIS A 32 13.95 6.78 0.93
N LEU A 33 13.30 6.30 2.00
CA LEU A 33 11.83 6.21 2.03
C LEU A 33 11.17 7.59 1.94
N ASN A 34 11.75 8.60 2.58
CA ASN A 34 11.23 9.96 2.51
C ASN A 34 11.31 10.52 1.08
N GLU A 35 12.39 10.24 0.35
CA GLU A 35 12.53 10.60 -1.07
C GLU A 35 11.44 9.95 -1.93
N ILE A 36 11.19 8.66 -1.72
CA ILE A 36 10.12 7.92 -2.40
C ILE A 36 8.75 8.55 -2.12
N TRP A 37 8.43 8.79 -0.85
CA TRP A 37 7.16 9.39 -0.48
C TRP A 37 7.03 10.83 -1.01
N ALA A 38 8.14 11.57 -1.12
CA ALA A 38 8.14 12.92 -1.68
C ALA A 38 7.84 12.87 -3.19
N HIS A 39 8.38 11.88 -3.90
CA HIS A 39 8.07 11.64 -5.31
C HIS A 39 6.59 11.33 -5.53
N PHE A 40 5.99 10.47 -4.70
CA PHE A 40 4.55 10.19 -4.78
C PHE A 40 3.73 11.42 -4.40
N GLY A 41 4.10 12.12 -3.34
CA GLY A 41 3.46 13.37 -2.95
C GLY A 41 3.39 14.35 -4.13
N HIS A 42 4.50 14.53 -4.85
CA HIS A 42 4.54 15.37 -6.04
C HIS A 42 3.63 14.85 -7.17
N THR A 43 3.65 13.54 -7.43
CA THR A 43 2.86 12.90 -8.51
C THR A 43 1.35 13.07 -8.29
N PHE A 44 0.90 13.01 -7.03
CA PHE A 44 -0.51 13.05 -6.67
C PHE A 44 -0.98 14.40 -6.11
N ASP A 45 -0.11 15.40 -6.10
CA ASP A 45 -0.35 16.74 -5.53
C ASP A 45 -0.79 16.69 -4.05
N ILE A 46 -0.09 15.87 -3.27
CA ILE A 46 -0.28 15.69 -1.83
C ILE A 46 1.05 15.79 -1.09
N SER A 47 1.01 15.95 0.24
CA SER A 47 2.25 15.95 1.02
C SER A 47 2.86 14.54 1.09
N GLN A 48 4.19 14.46 1.28
CA GLN A 48 4.89 13.20 1.56
C GLN A 48 4.22 12.37 2.65
N LYS A 49 3.83 13.03 3.76
CA LYS A 49 3.17 12.39 4.91
C LYS A 49 1.79 11.86 4.54
N GLU A 50 1.09 12.56 3.65
CA GLU A 50 -0.22 12.12 3.17
C GLU A 50 -0.08 10.91 2.24
N ALA A 51 0.92 10.90 1.36
CA ALA A 51 1.21 9.73 0.51
C ALA A 51 1.48 8.47 1.34
N GLU A 52 2.29 8.59 2.40
CA GLU A 52 2.57 7.49 3.34
C GLU A 52 1.28 7.00 4.04
N ARG A 53 0.43 7.93 4.50
CA ARG A 53 -0.85 7.58 5.15
C ARG A 53 -1.85 6.92 4.22
N GLN A 54 -1.99 7.43 3.00
CA GLN A 54 -2.88 6.85 1.99
C GLN A 54 -2.43 5.44 1.63
N TRP A 55 -1.12 5.22 1.59
CA TRP A 55 -0.56 3.89 1.41
C TRP A 55 -0.89 2.93 2.56
N GLU A 56 -0.65 3.37 3.80
CA GLU A 56 -1.02 2.59 5.00
C GLU A 56 -2.51 2.21 4.98
N TYR A 57 -3.38 3.16 4.64
CA TYR A 57 -4.81 2.93 4.53
C TYR A 57 -5.15 1.87 3.48
N LEU A 58 -4.52 1.93 2.29
CA LEU A 58 -4.72 0.94 1.23
C LEU A 58 -4.30 -0.47 1.66
N ILE A 59 -3.20 -0.60 2.40
CA ILE A 59 -2.75 -1.90 2.94
C ILE A 59 -3.71 -2.43 4.00
N ARG A 60 -4.20 -1.58 4.92
CA ARG A 60 -5.18 -1.99 5.92
C ARG A 60 -6.48 -2.43 5.26
N LEU A 61 -6.92 -1.69 4.26
CA LEU A 61 -8.08 -2.02 3.44
C LEU A 61 -7.88 -3.35 2.72
N HIS A 62 -6.72 -3.57 2.13
CA HIS A 62 -6.37 -4.83 1.48
C HIS A 62 -6.38 -6.03 2.43
N LYS A 63 -5.90 -5.84 3.67
CA LYS A 63 -5.95 -6.84 4.75
C LYS A 63 -7.40 -7.16 5.13
N TYR A 64 -8.24 -6.14 5.29
CA TYR A 64 -9.68 -6.31 5.55
C TYR A 64 -10.36 -7.15 4.45
N MET A 65 -10.01 -6.92 3.18
CA MET A 65 -10.53 -7.67 2.04
C MET A 65 -10.03 -9.12 1.95
N ASN A 66 -8.97 -9.47 2.69
CA ASN A 66 -8.32 -10.78 2.63
C ASN A 66 -8.16 -11.37 4.05
N PRO A 67 -9.26 -11.67 4.75
CA PRO A 67 -9.24 -12.08 6.17
C PRO A 67 -8.51 -13.42 6.40
N ASN A 68 -8.33 -14.23 5.36
CA ASN A 68 -7.64 -15.52 5.42
C ASN A 68 -6.14 -15.43 5.09
N ALA A 69 -5.64 -14.26 4.67
CA ALA A 69 -4.23 -14.07 4.36
C ALA A 69 -3.43 -13.78 5.64
N THR A 70 -2.23 -14.33 5.74
CA THR A 70 -1.35 -14.09 6.89
C THR A 70 -0.81 -12.66 6.88
N ASP A 71 -0.65 -12.05 8.06
CA ASP A 71 -0.11 -10.69 8.21
C ASP A 71 1.25 -10.51 7.52
N GLU A 72 2.06 -11.57 7.46
CA GLU A 72 3.34 -11.60 6.74
C GLU A 72 3.22 -11.31 5.23
N LYS A 73 2.03 -11.48 4.65
CA LYS A 73 1.75 -11.12 3.25
C LYS A 73 1.52 -9.62 3.08
N PHE A 74 1.11 -8.92 4.14
CA PHE A 74 0.90 -7.48 4.18
C PHE A 74 2.12 -6.86 4.88
N ARG A 75 3.19 -6.64 4.11
CA ARG A 75 4.53 -6.28 4.60
C ARG A 75 4.62 -4.85 5.13
N PHE A 76 3.97 -4.56 6.25
CA PHE A 76 4.07 -3.31 6.99
C PHE A 76 4.42 -3.58 8.46
N PRO A 77 5.23 -2.73 9.13
CA PRO A 77 5.50 -2.86 10.55
C PRO A 77 4.21 -2.86 11.37
N SER A 78 4.00 -3.93 12.14
CA SER A 78 2.92 -4.10 13.11
C SER A 78 3.11 -3.15 14.29
N ASN A 79 2.84 -1.86 14.12
CA ASN A 79 2.65 -0.88 15.19
C ASN A 79 1.87 0.26 14.52
N SER A 80 0.74 0.75 14.99
CA SER A 80 0.14 0.68 16.31
C SER A 80 -1.16 1.47 16.18
N GLU A 81 -2.26 0.77 16.04
CA GLU A 81 -3.63 1.21 16.37
C GLU A 81 -4.43 0.00 15.91
N LYS A 82 -5.25 -0.54 16.81
CA LYS A 82 -6.07 -1.69 16.46
C LYS A 82 -6.73 -1.41 15.11
N ASP A 83 -6.82 -2.42 14.26
CA ASP A 83 -7.66 -2.42 13.06
C ASP A 83 -9.15 -2.39 13.48
N GLU A 84 -9.53 -1.39 14.28
CA GLU A 84 -10.89 -1.05 14.64
C GLU A 84 -11.43 -0.22 13.48
N TRP A 85 -11.98 -0.93 12.49
CA TRP A 85 -12.79 -0.35 11.43
C TRP A 85 -14.12 0.09 12.06
N SER A 86 -14.54 1.33 11.81
CA SER A 86 -15.92 1.70 12.12
C SER A 86 -16.89 1.03 11.13
N ASP A 87 -18.17 0.95 11.48
CA ASP A 87 -19.20 0.42 10.56
C ASP A 87 -19.23 1.18 9.22
N ALA A 88 -18.89 2.47 9.24
CA ALA A 88 -18.78 3.28 8.04
C ALA A 88 -17.57 2.89 7.20
N ASP A 89 -16.42 2.63 7.82
CA ASP A 89 -15.21 2.19 7.11
C ASP A 89 -15.45 0.81 6.47
N SER A 90 -16.11 -0.11 7.18
CA SER A 90 -16.48 -1.42 6.66
C SER A 90 -17.44 -1.34 5.48
N ALA A 91 -18.48 -0.49 5.56
CA ALA A 91 -19.42 -0.31 4.45
C ALA A 91 -18.75 0.30 3.21
N VAL A 92 -17.81 1.23 3.40
CA VAL A 92 -17.01 1.80 2.31
C VAL A 92 -16.07 0.74 1.74
N ALA A 93 -15.40 -0.05 2.57
CA ALA A 93 -14.53 -1.14 2.13
C ALA A 93 -15.28 -2.17 1.29
N ASP A 94 -16.45 -2.62 1.76
CA ASP A 94 -17.30 -3.58 1.06
C ASP A 94 -17.77 -3.04 -0.29
N SER A 95 -18.05 -1.74 -0.36
CA SER A 95 -18.44 -1.06 -1.61
C SER A 95 -17.26 -0.92 -2.58
N LEU A 96 -16.03 -0.77 -2.07
CA LEU A 96 -14.82 -0.64 -2.87
C LEU A 96 -14.24 -2.00 -3.29
N ILE A 97 -14.52 -3.09 -2.56
CA ILE A 97 -13.99 -4.44 -2.80
C ILE A 97 -14.05 -4.83 -4.28
N SER A 98 -15.19 -4.66 -4.93
CA SER A 98 -15.35 -5.10 -6.32
C SER A 98 -14.50 -4.32 -7.32
N PHE A 99 -14.04 -3.13 -6.95
CA PHE A 99 -13.27 -2.24 -7.83
C PHE A 99 -11.77 -2.34 -7.59
N ILE A 100 -11.36 -2.42 -6.32
CA ILE A 100 -9.94 -2.27 -5.95
C ILE A 100 -9.27 -3.58 -5.55
N LYS A 101 -10.05 -4.59 -5.11
CA LYS A 101 -9.48 -5.86 -4.64
C LYS A 101 -8.63 -6.56 -5.70
N PRO A 102 -9.01 -6.64 -6.99
CA PRO A 102 -8.16 -7.28 -8.00
C PRO A 102 -6.78 -6.61 -8.13
N SER A 103 -6.75 -5.27 -8.21
CA SER A 103 -5.52 -4.48 -8.33
C SER A 103 -4.64 -4.56 -7.08
N LEU A 104 -5.27 -4.67 -5.89
CA LEU A 104 -4.56 -4.86 -4.63
C LEU A 104 -4.03 -6.29 -4.48
N ASP A 105 -4.79 -7.32 -4.87
CA ASP A 105 -4.35 -8.72 -4.77
C ASP A 105 -3.09 -9.00 -5.58
N GLU A 106 -2.90 -8.33 -6.71
CA GLU A 106 -1.65 -8.37 -7.49
C GLU A 106 -0.43 -7.93 -6.67
N LEU A 107 -0.61 -7.11 -5.63
CA LEU A 107 0.45 -6.74 -4.70
C LEU A 107 0.88 -7.91 -3.80
N LEU A 108 0.00 -8.88 -3.52
CA LEU A 108 0.35 -10.11 -2.81
C LEU A 108 1.10 -11.11 -3.69
N LEU A 109 1.00 -10.97 -5.01
CA LEU A 109 1.65 -11.84 -6.00
C LEU A 109 3.09 -11.43 -6.28
N ILE A 110 3.55 -10.30 -5.74
CA ILE A 110 4.94 -9.87 -5.83
C ILE A 110 5.78 -10.89 -5.06
N SER A 111 6.27 -11.85 -5.82
CA SER A 111 7.26 -12.83 -5.42
C SER A 111 8.51 -12.10 -4.96
N LYS A 112 9.32 -12.74 -4.10
CA LYS A 112 10.68 -12.28 -3.79
C LYS A 112 11.34 -11.75 -5.07
N PRO A 113 12.07 -10.63 -5.01
CA PRO A 113 12.82 -10.21 -6.19
C PRO A 113 13.73 -11.39 -6.51
N THR A 114 13.62 -11.95 -7.71
CA THR A 114 14.75 -12.71 -8.22
C THR A 114 15.88 -11.69 -8.31
N GLU A 115 17.02 -11.95 -7.67
CA GLU A 115 18.24 -11.14 -7.71
C GLU A 115 18.74 -11.03 -9.16
N SER A 116 18.02 -10.31 -10.01
CA SER A 116 18.22 -10.32 -11.46
C SER A 116 17.44 -9.19 -12.12
N SER A 117 17.52 -7.97 -11.61
CA SER A 117 17.17 -6.78 -12.40
C SER A 117 17.83 -5.53 -11.82
N VAL A 118 19.01 -5.27 -12.38
CA VAL A 118 19.85 -4.05 -12.41
C VAL A 118 20.58 -3.68 -11.12
#